data_AF-A0A1Y2FUK5-F1
#
_entry.id   AF-A0A1Y2FUK5-F1
#
_cell.length_a   1.000
_cell.length_b   1.000
_cell.length_c   1.000
_cell.angle_alpha   90.00
_cell.angle_beta   90.00
_cell.angle_gamma   90.00
#
_symmetry.space_group_name_H-M   'P 1'
#
loop_
_entity.id
_entity.type
_entity.pdbx_description
1 polymer ?
#
loop_
_entity_poly.entity_id
_entity_poly.type
_entity_poly.pdbx_seq_one_letter_code
_entity_poly.pdbx_strand_id
1 'polypeptide(L)' 'MYAADANGHRIYTLKKVTSDGKITKSAHPARFSPDDKYSRQRVTLKKRFGLLLTQQAEGGKAW' A
#
# COMPACT_ATOMS: atom_id res chain seq x y z
N MET A 1 -7.07 7.67 -9.31
CA MET A 1 -7.30 7.11 -7.96
C MET A 1 -7.86 5.69 -8.11
N TYR A 2 -7.83 4.87 -7.06
CA TYR A 2 -8.47 3.55 -7.09
C TYR A 2 -9.04 3.14 -5.72
N ALA A 3 -9.98 2.19 -5.75
CA ALA A 3 -10.41 1.39 -4.61
C ALA A 3 -10.32 -0.10 -4.96
N ALA A 4 -10.21 -0.97 -3.96
CA ALA A 4 -10.24 -2.42 -4.16
C ALA A 4 -11.70 -2.91 -4.18
N ASP A 5 -12.02 -3.80 -5.12
CA ASP A 5 -13.28 -4.54 -5.13
C ASP A 5 -13.26 -5.71 -4.11
N ALA A 6 -14.35 -6.47 -4.04
CA ALA A 6 -14.44 -7.64 -3.15
C ALA A 6 -13.47 -8.78 -3.52
N ASN A 7 -12.99 -8.79 -4.76
CA ASN A 7 -12.09 -9.80 -5.31
C ASN A 7 -10.60 -9.36 -5.26
N GLY A 8 -10.32 -8.15 -4.77
CA GLY A 8 -8.98 -7.57 -4.70
C GLY A 8 -8.52 -6.81 -5.95
N HIS A 9 -9.34 -6.71 -7.01
CA HIS A 9 -9.00 -5.93 -8.20
C HIS A 9 -9.13 -4.42 -7.95
N ARG A 10 -8.33 -3.64 -8.66
CA ARG A 10 -8.35 -2.17 -8.57
C ARG A 10 -9.39 -1.59 -9.52
N ILE A 11 -10.39 -0.90 -8.97
CA ILE A 11 -11.34 -0.09 -9.73
C ILE A 11 -10.82 1.34 -9.79
N TYR A 12 -10.49 1.82 -10.98
CA TYR A 12 -9.94 3.16 -11.18
C TYR A 12 -11.04 4.23 -11.28
N THR A 13 -10.75 5.41 -10.71
CA THR A 13 -11.65 6.55 -10.72
C THR A 13 -10.88 7.86 -10.54
N LEU A 14 -11.50 8.97 -10.93
CA LEU A 14 -11.02 10.32 -10.62
C LEU A 14 -11.63 10.88 -9.33
N LYS A 15 -12.72 10.28 -8.84
CA LYS A 15 -13.40 10.72 -7.61
C LYS A 15 -12.55 10.42 -6.38
N LYS A 16 -12.62 11.31 -5.38
CA LYS A 16 -11.93 11.15 -4.08
C LYS A 16 -12.65 10.21 -3.12
N VAL A 17 -13.97 10.06 -3.31
CA VAL A 17 -14.84 9.18 -2.54
C VAL A 17 -15.65 8.33 -3.52
N THR A 18 -15.79 7.03 -3.25
CA THR A 18 -16.63 6.14 -4.06
C THR A 18 -18.12 6.36 -3.76
N SER A 19 -19.01 5.77 -4.57
CA SER A 19 -20.46 5.75 -4.28
C SER A 19 -20.78 5.23 -2.88
N ASP A 20 -19.98 4.27 -2.42
CA ASP A 20 -20.15 3.59 -1.13
C ASP A 20 -19.46 4.33 0.03
N GLY A 21 -19.01 5.58 -0.20
CA GLY A 21 -18.37 6.40 0.83
C GLY A 21 -16.90 6.07 1.13
N LYS A 22 -16.26 5.14 0.40
CA LYS A 22 -14.85 4.77 0.64
C LYS A 22 -13.90 5.82 0.06
N ILE A 23 -12.87 6.18 0.82
CA ILE A 23 -11.81 7.09 0.37
C ILE A 23 -10.92 6.36 -0.64
N THR A 24 -10.68 6.98 -1.79
CA THR A 24 -9.86 6.39 -2.84
C THR A 24 -8.36 6.63 -2.58
N LYS A 25 -7.51 5.73 -3.09
CA LYS A 25 -6.04 5.83 -3.00
C LYS A 25 -5.43 6.32 -4.31
N SER A 26 -4.23 6.89 -4.27
CA SER A 26 -3.47 7.19 -5.50
C SER A 26 -3.21 5.90 -6.28
N ALA A 27 -3.41 5.94 -7.59
CA ALA A 27 -3.09 4.82 -8.48
C ALA A 27 -1.57 4.70 -8.71
N HIS A 28 -0.84 5.79 -8.53
CA HIS A 28 0.61 5.82 -8.68
C HIS A 28 1.31 5.59 -7.34
N PRO A 29 2.42 4.84 -7.30
CA PRO A 29 3.20 4.64 -6.10
C PRO A 29 3.86 5.95 -5.63
N ALA A 30 4.35 5.96 -4.38
CA ALA A 30 5.18 7.04 -3.89
C ALA A 30 6.48 7.14 -4.72
N ARG A 31 6.95 8.36 -4.96
CA ARG A 31 8.18 8.63 -5.71
C ARG A 31 9.38 7.99 -5.01
N PHE A 32 10.24 7.32 -5.77
CA PHE A 32 11.53 6.84 -5.29
C PHE A 32 12.53 8.00 -5.20
N SER A 33 13.31 8.02 -4.12
CA SER A 33 14.40 8.97 -3.88
C SER A 33 15.61 8.19 -3.38
N PRO A 34 16.78 8.28 -4.03
CA PRO A 34 17.99 7.62 -3.55
C PRO A 34 18.48 8.21 -2.21
N ASP A 35 18.14 9.47 -1.96
CA ASP A 35 18.48 10.27 -0.78
C ASP A 35 17.44 10.14 0.36
N ASP A 36 16.65 9.07 0.38
CA ASP A 36 15.55 8.93 1.33
C ASP A 36 16.00 8.84 2.81
N LYS A 37 15.99 10.01 3.45
CA LYS A 37 16.31 10.22 4.87
C LYS A 37 15.40 9.45 5.83
N TYR A 38 14.22 9.02 5.39
CA TYR A 38 13.23 8.31 6.21
C TYR A 38 13.23 6.79 5.99
N SER A 39 14.22 6.26 5.27
CA SER A 39 14.36 4.83 4.99
C SER A 39 14.40 3.97 6.27
N ARG A 40 15.21 4.37 7.27
CA ARG A 40 15.31 3.68 8.57
C ARG A 40 13.95 3.62 9.29
N GLN A 41 13.25 4.74 9.36
CA GLN A 41 11.96 4.87 10.04
C GLN A 41 10.91 3.99 9.37
N ARG A 42 10.89 3.93 8.03
CA ARG A 42 9.99 3.07 7.27
C ARG A 42 10.24 1.59 7.55
N VAL A 43 11.50 1.16 7.58
CA VAL A 43 11.85 -0.24 7.89
C VAL A 43 11.48 -0.59 9.33
N THR A 44 11.80 0.27 10.30
CA THR A 44 11.44 0.05 11.72
C THR A 44 9.93 -0.03 11.91
N LEU A 45 9.15 0.83 11.24
CA LEU A 45 7.69 0.76 11.28
C LEU A 45 7.17 -0.57 10.71
N LYS A 46 7.65 -0.99 9.53
CA LYS A 46 7.27 -2.30 8.95
C LYS A 46 7.61 -3.46 9.89
N LYS A 47 8.80 -3.43 10.50
CA LYS A 47 9.25 -4.47 11.45
C LYS A 47 8.32 -4.58 12.66
N ARG A 48 7.89 -3.45 13.23
CA ARG A 48 6.98 -3.41 14.40
C ARG A 48 5.62 -4.06 14.12
N PHE A 49 5.13 -3.96 12.88
CA PHE A 49 3.85 -4.53 12.48
C PHE A 49 3.95 -5.89 11.77
N GLY A 50 5.14 -6.52 11.74
CA GLY A 50 5.30 -7.82 11.07
C GLY A 50 5.12 -7.76 9.55
N LEU A 51 5.31 -6.58 8.93
CA LEU A 51 5.08 -6.36 7.50
C LEU A 51 6.33 -6.60 6.64
N LEU A 52 7.45 -7.01 7.23
CA LEU A 52 8.62 -7.41 6.46
C LEU A 52 8.39 -8.81 5.89
N LEU A 53 8.80 -9.02 4.64
CA LEU A 53 8.74 -10.34 3.98
C LEU A 53 9.46 -11.41 4.80
N THR A 54 10.57 -11.06 5.46
CA THR A 54 11.33 -11.96 6.34
C THR A 54 10.61 -12.35 7.63
N GLN A 55 9.52 -11.66 7.98
CA GLN A 55 8.68 -11.99 9.14
C GLN A 55 7.44 -12.81 8.76
N GLN A 56 7.13 -12.91 7.45
CA GLN A 56 5.99 -13.68 6.96
C GLN A 56 6.42 -15.12 6.72
N ALA A 57 5.57 -16.09 7.08
CA ALA A 57 5.80 -17.50 6.76
C ALA A 57 5.90 -17.69 5.23
N GLU A 58 6.67 -18.68 4.79
CA GLU A 58 6.84 -19.01 3.37
C GLU A 58 5.46 -19.24 2.73
N GLY A 59 5.02 -18.30 1.89
CA GLY A 59 3.66 -18.30 1.30
C GLY A 59 2.92 -16.97 1.40
N GLY A 60 3.45 -15.98 2.12
CA GLY A 60 2.92 -14.61 2.15
C GLY A 60 3.01 -13.91 0.80
N LYS A 61 2.11 -14.22 -0.14
CA LYS A 61 1.90 -13.40 -1.34
C LYS A 61 1.42 -12.02 -0.91
N ALA A 62 2.28 -11.03 -1.08
CA ALA A 62 2.01 -9.65 -0.69
C ALA A 62 1.59 -8.79 -1.89
N TRP A 63 0.74 -9.32 -2.78
CA TRP A 63 -0.07 -8.57 -3.75
C TRP A 63 -0.95 -9.50 -4.57
#